data_AF-A0A8J8BAJ1-F1
#
_entry.id   AF-A0A8J8BAJ1-F1
#
_cell.length_a   1.000
_cell.length_b   1.000
_cell.length_c   1.000
_cell.angle_alpha   90.00
_cell.angle_beta   90.00
_cell.angle_gamma   90.00
#
_symmetry.space_group_name_H-M   'P 1'
#
loop_
_entity.id
_entity.type
_entity.pdbx_description
1 polymer ?
#
loop_
_entity_poly.entity_id
_entity_poly.type
_entity_poly.pdbx_seq_one_letter_code
_entity_poly.pdbx_strand_id
1 'polypeptide(L)' 'MAKYVINKGYSTSEVRERDVVAHSFKTVGDFVDFVDTTGEIILRVKASHVVTIERVIE' A
#
# COMPACT_ATOMS: atom_id res chain seq x y z
N MET A 1 -3.17 -8.39 11.61
CA MET A 1 -2.99 -7.67 10.33
C MET A 1 -1.75 -6.80 10.44
N ALA A 2 -1.03 -6.56 9.35
CA ALA A 2 0.14 -5.69 9.32
C ALA A 2 -0.24 -4.27 8.90
N LYS A 3 0.50 -3.28 9.39
CA LYS A 3 0.37 -1.88 8.95
C LYS A 3 1.42 -1.59 7.87
N TYR A 4 1.01 -0.97 6.78
CA TYR A 4 1.86 -0.52 5.69
C TYR A 4 1.71 0.99 5.53
N VAL A 5 2.78 1.67 5.14
CA VAL A 5 2.76 3.08 4.71
C VAL A 5 3.11 3.14 3.24
N ILE A 6 2.19 3.68 2.44
CA ILE A 6 2.41 4.01 1.03
C ILE A 6 3.05 5.40 0.96
N ASN A 7 4.00 5.58 0.06
CA ASN A 7 4.76 6.81 -0.19
C ASN A 7 5.60 7.30 0.99
N LYS A 8 6.02 6.40 1.88
CA LYS A 8 6.85 6.75 3.03
C LYS A 8 8.15 7.45 2.58
N GLY A 9 8.41 8.62 3.15
CA GLY A 9 9.52 9.49 2.79
C GLY A 9 9.27 10.38 1.57
N TYR A 10 8.11 10.28 0.92
CA TYR A 10 7.78 11.00 -0.33
C TYR A 10 6.52 11.86 -0.18
N SER A 11 6.44 12.62 0.91
CA SER A 11 5.33 13.56 1.15
C SER A 11 5.60 14.90 0.45
N THR A 12 4.77 15.21 -0.55
CA THR A 12 4.77 16.44 -1.33
C THR A 12 3.33 17.00 -1.44
N SER A 13 3.15 18.11 -2.16
CA SER A 13 1.81 18.64 -2.47
C SER A 13 0.97 17.70 -3.33
N GLU A 14 1.60 16.86 -4.16
CA GLU A 14 0.94 15.98 -5.13
C GLU A 14 0.86 14.52 -4.67
N VAL A 15 1.77 14.10 -3.78
CA VAL A 15 1.87 12.73 -3.27
C VAL A 15 1.90 12.78 -1.75
N ARG A 16 1.02 12.03 -1.09
CA ARG A 16 0.98 11.99 0.38
C ARG A 16 1.22 10.57 0.89
N GLU A 17 1.82 10.50 2.07
CA GLU A 17 1.89 9.27 2.85
C GLU A 17 0.50 8.78 3.22
N ARG A 18 0.29 7.47 3.16
CA ARG A 18 -0.98 6.85 3.51
C ARG A 18 -0.79 5.55 4.26
N ASP A 19 -1.40 5.47 5.44
CA ASP A 19 -1.50 4.25 6.22
C ASP A 19 -2.52 3.28 5.62
N VAL A 20 -2.15 2.00 5.55
CA VAL A 20 -3.00 0.89 5.09
C VAL A 20 -2.82 -0.29 6.04
N VAL A 21 -3.92 -0.83 6.56
CA VAL A 21 -3.91 -2.05 7.37
C VAL A 21 -4.34 -3.21 6.51
N ALA A 22 -3.46 -4.17 6.28
CA ALA A 22 -3.70 -5.32 5.40
C ALA A 22 -3.01 -6.58 5.95
N HIS A 23 -3.41 -7.76 5.47
CA HIS A 23 -2.63 -8.97 5.73
C HIS A 23 -1.35 -8.97 4.89
N SER A 24 -1.48 -8.76 3.59
CA SER A 24 -0.37 -8.70 2.64
C SER A 24 -0.69 -7.74 1.48
N PHE A 25 0.28 -7.51 0.61
CA PHE A 25 0.04 -6.89 -0.68
C PHE A 25 0.70 -7.70 -1.81
N LYS A 26 0.19 -7.54 -3.03
CA LYS A 26 0.73 -8.16 -4.24
C LYS A 26 0.61 -7.23 -5.43
N THR A 27 1.51 -7.38 -6.40
CA THR A 27 1.43 -6.65 -7.68
C THR A 27 0.67 -7.47 -8.71
N VAL A 28 -0.28 -6.85 -9.40
CA VAL A 28 -1.11 -7.48 -10.45
C VAL A 28 -1.18 -6.52 -11.63
N GLY A 29 -0.39 -6.79 -12.67
CA GLY A 29 -0.23 -5.87 -13.81
C GLY A 29 0.25 -4.51 -13.34
N ASP A 30 -0.49 -3.45 -13.68
CA ASP A 30 -0.18 -2.06 -13.31
C ASP A 30 -0.70 -1.66 -11.92
N PHE A 31 -1.13 -2.61 -11.09
CA PHE A 31 -1.74 -2.34 -9.79
C PHE A 31 -1.03 -3.03 -8.64
N VAL A 32 -1.15 -2.43 -7.46
CA VAL A 32 -0.83 -3.04 -6.17
C VAL A 32 -2.14 -3.26 -5.42
N ASP A 33 -2.38 -4.53 -5.06
CA ASP A 33 -3.52 -4.96 -4.28
C ASP A 33 -3.10 -5.22 -2.84
N PHE A 34 -3.77 -4.58 -1.89
CA PHE A 34 -3.72 -4.92 -0.48
C PHE A 34 -4.88 -5.85 -0.17
N VAL A 35 -4.59 -6.96 0.49
CA VAL A 35 -5.57 -7.99 0.77
C VAL A 35 -5.69 -8.28 2.26
N ASP A 36 -6.87 -8.70 2.68
CA ASP A 36 -7.11 -9.19 4.02
C ASP A 36 -6.67 -10.66 4.19
N THR A 37 -7.04 -11.30 5.30
CA THR A 37 -6.73 -12.71 5.56
C THR A 37 -7.55 -13.70 4.74
N THR A 38 -8.66 -13.26 4.14
CA THR A 38 -9.52 -14.09 3.27
C THR A 38 -9.07 -14.03 1.81
N GLY A 39 -8.22 -13.05 1.46
CA GLY A 39 -7.73 -12.81 0.11
C GLY A 39 -8.54 -11.75 -0.63
N GLU A 40 -9.53 -11.13 0.02
CA GLU A 40 -10.31 -10.03 -0.53
C GLU A 40 -9.47 -8.76 -0.64
N ILE A 41 -9.68 -8.02 -1.74
CA ILE A 41 -8.96 -6.77 -2.00
C ILE A 41 -9.64 -5.65 -1.21
N ILE A 42 -8.91 -5.09 -0.26
CA ILE A 42 -9.38 -3.95 0.55
C ILE A 42 -8.95 -2.60 -0.03
N LEU A 43 -7.88 -2.59 -0.82
CA LEU A 43 -7.38 -1.41 -1.52
C LEU A 43 -6.62 -1.84 -2.78
N ARG A 44 -6.97 -1.25 -3.91
CA ARG A 44 -6.21 -1.34 -5.17
C ARG A 44 -5.71 0.04 -5.54
N VAL A 45 -4.41 0.16 -5.79
CA VAL A 45 -3.77 1.41 -6.22
C VAL A 45 -2.99 1.16 -7.51
N LYS A 46 -3.03 2.11 -8.44
CA LYS A 46 -2.20 2.05 -9.65
C LYS A 46 -0.73 2.22 -9.26
N ALA A 47 0.13 1.29 -9.65
CA ALA A 47 1.53 1.24 -9.27
C ALA A 47 2.29 2.53 -9.66
N SER A 48 1.91 3.17 -10.78
CA SER A 48 2.48 4.45 -11.21
C SER A 48 2.24 5.62 -10.25
N HIS A 49 1.36 5.48 -9.25
CA HIS A 49 1.07 6.50 -8.24
C HIS A 49 1.70 6.16 -6.88
N VAL A 50 2.50 5.10 -6.81
CA VAL A 50 3.17 4.65 -5.59
C VAL A 50 4.67 4.82 -5.75
N VAL A 51 5.27 5.55 -4.81
CA VAL A 51 6.72 5.74 -4.78
C VAL A 51 7.39 4.64 -3.95
N THR A 52 6.84 4.37 -2.75
CA THR A 52 7.35 3.35 -1.82
C THR A 52 6.22 2.69 -1.06
N ILE A 53 6.46 1.46 -0.58
CA ILE A 53 5.59 0.77 0.37
C ILE A 53 6.49 0.19 1.46
N GLU A 54 6.27 0.58 2.70
CA GLU A 54 7.01 0.04 3.84
C GLU A 54 6.04 -0.61 4.83
N ARG A 55 6.40 -1.82 5.31
CA ARG A 55 5.71 -2.44 6.44
C ARG A 55 6.19 -1.78 7.73
N VAL A 56 5.27 -1.30 8.55
CA VAL A 56 5.55 -0.84 9.90
C VAL A 56 5.64 -2.05 10.81
N ILE A 57 6.78 -2.22 11.47
CA ILE A 57 6.97 -3.19 12.55
C ILE A 57 6.95 -2.34 13.82
N GLU A 58 5.94 -2.56 14.66
CA GLU A 58 5.89 -2.01 16.03
C GLU A 58 6.69 -2.88 16.99
#